data_AF-A0A316NQC9-F1
#
_entry.id   AF-A0A316NQC9-F1
#
_cell.length_a   1.000
_cell.length_b   1.000
_cell.length_c   1.000
_cell.angle_alpha   90.00
_cell.angle_beta   90.00
_cell.angle_gamma   90.00
#
_symmetry.space_group_name_H-M   'P 1'
#
loop_
_entity.id
_entity.type
_entity.pdbx_description
1 polymer ?
#
loop_
_entity_poly.entity_id
_entity_poly.type
_entity_poly.pdbx_seq_one_letter_code
_entity_poly.pdbx_strand_id
1 'polypeptide(L)'
;MPDIMKMRKKPNYLGSWDLDELPNREPTLTIERIVDEEVVTNGKTEICTTCYWTDQAFKSMILNVTNKKTICKLYKTKDTEKLRGKSVIVGIDRVKAFGDVYDALRIWARIPRP
;
A
#
# COMPACT_ATOMS: atom_id res chain seq x y z
N MET A 1 17.36 -3.33 24.02
CA MET A 1 18.27 -2.56 23.14
C MET A 1 17.41 -1.71 22.23
N PRO A 2 17.57 -0.37 22.19
CA PRO A 2 16.80 0.48 21.30
C PRO A 2 17.22 0.19 19.85
N ASP A 3 16.29 -0.36 19.09
CA ASP A 3 16.48 -0.73 17.70
C ASP A 3 16.31 0.52 16.81
N ILE A 4 17.40 1.01 16.26
CA ILE A 4 17.43 2.19 15.36
C ILE A 4 16.52 2.01 14.14
N MET A 5 16.21 0.77 13.73
CA MET A 5 15.25 0.48 12.66
C MET A 5 13.78 0.62 13.10
N LYS A 6 13.49 0.71 14.40
CA LYS A 6 12.15 1.04 14.94
C LYS A 6 11.91 2.54 15.11
N MET A 7 12.94 3.39 15.02
CA MET A 7 12.90 4.77 15.53
C MET A 7 12.32 5.83 14.56
N ARG A 8 11.74 5.41 13.44
CA ARG A 8 10.97 6.26 12.49
C ARG A 8 9.84 5.47 11.80
N LYS A 9 9.24 4.49 12.47
CA LYS A 9 8.10 3.79 11.87
C LYS A 9 6.95 4.78 11.79
N LYS A 10 6.59 5.23 10.58
CA LYS A 10 5.36 5.99 10.34
C LYS A 10 4.20 5.18 10.93
N PRO A 11 3.58 5.58 12.05
CA PRO A 11 2.67 4.68 12.76
C PRO A 11 1.35 4.47 12.00
N ASN A 12 1.04 5.33 11.02
CA ASN A 12 -0.28 5.42 10.42
C ASN A 12 -0.43 4.66 9.09
N TYR A 13 0.65 4.26 8.42
CA TYR A 13 0.58 3.66 7.08
C TYR A 13 1.27 2.30 7.01
N LEU A 14 0.76 1.43 6.14
CA LEU A 14 1.29 0.11 5.84
C LEU A 14 2.72 0.25 5.28
N GLY A 15 3.65 -0.54 5.82
CA GLY A 15 5.02 -0.67 5.29
C GLY A 15 5.35 -2.10 4.88
N SER A 16 6.48 -2.29 4.21
CA SER A 16 6.98 -3.62 3.84
C SER A 16 7.20 -4.51 5.07
N TRP A 17 7.61 -3.93 6.20
CA TRP A 17 7.74 -4.64 7.47
C TRP A 17 6.41 -5.20 8.00
N ASP A 18 5.28 -4.48 7.86
CA ASP A 18 3.97 -4.98 8.30
C ASP A 18 3.54 -6.22 7.47
N LEU A 19 4.00 -6.31 6.22
CA LEU A 19 3.76 -7.46 5.36
C LEU A 19 4.75 -8.61 5.58
N ASP A 20 5.99 -8.32 5.98
CA ASP A 20 6.99 -9.36 6.28
C ASP A 20 6.61 -10.16 7.54
N GLU A 21 5.88 -9.55 8.47
CA GLU A 21 5.30 -10.21 9.65
C GLU A 21 4.11 -11.12 9.31
N LEU A 22 3.54 -11.07 8.10
CA LEU A 22 2.44 -11.93 7.68
C LEU A 22 2.94 -13.26 7.12
N PRO A 23 2.28 -14.38 7.44
CA PRO A 23 2.73 -15.72 7.04
C PRO A 23 2.84 -15.91 5.52
N ASN A 24 2.03 -15.20 4.73
CA ASN A 24 2.01 -15.32 3.27
C ASN A 24 2.60 -14.11 2.55
N ARG A 25 2.95 -13.02 3.24
CA ARG A 25 3.44 -11.74 2.66
C ARG A 25 2.57 -11.13 1.55
N GLU A 26 1.39 -11.70 1.32
CA GLU A 26 0.46 -11.41 0.24
C GLU A 26 -0.99 -11.35 0.77
N PRO A 27 -1.32 -10.46 1.72
CA PRO A 27 -2.69 -10.33 2.20
C PRO A 27 -3.63 -9.87 1.08
N THR A 28 -4.82 -10.45 1.06
CA THR A 28 -5.94 -9.96 0.27
C THR A 28 -6.68 -8.91 1.08
N LEU A 29 -6.71 -7.67 0.59
CA LEU A 29 -7.36 -6.54 1.25
C LEU A 29 -8.47 -5.98 0.37
N THR A 30 -9.59 -5.62 0.99
CA THR A 30 -10.72 -5.02 0.28
C THR A 30 -10.74 -3.52 0.49
N ILE A 31 -10.74 -2.78 -0.62
CA ILE A 31 -10.70 -1.31 -0.66
C ILE A 31 -12.01 -0.78 -0.05
N GLU A 32 -11.90 0.00 1.02
CA GLU A 32 -13.04 0.73 1.60
C GLU A 32 -13.23 2.09 0.90
N ARG A 33 -12.14 2.85 0.80
CA ARG A 33 -12.14 4.18 0.16
C ARG A 33 -10.73 4.57 -0.24
N ILE A 34 -10.64 5.41 -1.26
CA ILE A 34 -9.39 5.99 -1.75
C ILE A 34 -9.55 7.50 -1.71
N VAL A 35 -8.65 8.19 -1.02
CA VAL A 35 -8.67 9.66 -0.87
C VAL A 35 -7.29 10.22 -1.09
N ASP A 36 -7.22 11.44 -1.62
CA ASP A 36 -5.99 12.23 -1.64
C ASP A 36 -5.91 13.02 -0.33
N GLU A 37 -4.83 12.81 0.42
CA GLU A 37 -4.60 13.48 1.70
C GLU A 37 -3.19 14.03 1.77
N GLU A 38 -3.01 15.12 2.51
CA GLU A 38 -1.70 15.69 2.76
C GLU A 38 -0.95 14.83 3.77
N VAL A 39 0.06 14.11 3.28
CA VAL A 39 0.90 13.25 4.11
C VAL A 39 2.24 13.95 4.35
N VAL A 40 2.56 14.17 5.62
CA VAL A 40 3.89 14.65 6.00
C VAL A 40 4.86 13.48 5.91
N THR A 41 5.74 13.51 4.92
CA THR A 41 6.83 12.55 4.71
C THR A 41 8.16 13.24 4.90
N ASN A 42 8.90 12.81 5.93
CA ASN A 42 10.26 13.25 6.17
C ASN A 42 10.41 14.80 6.27
N GLY A 43 9.42 15.46 6.89
CA GLY A 43 9.37 16.91 7.06
C GLY A 43 8.82 17.69 5.86
N LYS A 44 8.48 17.01 4.75
CA LYS A 44 7.80 17.61 3.61
C LYS A 44 6.34 17.16 3.55
N THR A 45 5.43 18.10 3.34
CA THR A 45 4.03 17.80 3.07
C THR A 45 3.90 17.47 1.59
N GLU A 46 3.40 16.27 1.29
CA GLU A 46 3.13 15.83 -0.08
C GLU A 46 1.70 15.30 -0.15
N ILE A 47 0.96 15.69 -1.20
CA ILE A 47 -0.36 15.15 -1.47
C ILE A 47 -0.17 13.71 -1.96
N CYS A 48 -0.58 12.76 -1.12
CA CYS A 48 -0.48 11.34 -1.39
C CYS A 48 -1.86 10.72 -1.47
N THR A 49 -2.04 9.79 -2.40
CA THR A 49 -3.28 9.02 -2.49
C THR A 49 -3.22 7.87 -1.50
N THR A 50 -4.07 7.89 -0.49
CA THR A 50 -4.16 6.87 0.53
C THR A 50 -5.37 5.98 0.27
N CYS A 51 -5.13 4.67 0.33
CA CYS A 51 -6.15 3.64 0.25
C CYS A 51 -6.43 3.10 1.65
N TYR A 52 -7.69 3.20 2.07
CA TYR A 52 -8.18 2.60 3.30
C TYR A 52 -8.80 1.25 2.99
N TRP A 53 -8.62 0.31 3.91
CA TRP A 53 -9.14 -1.03 3.81
C TRP A 53 -10.37 -1.17 4.69
N THR A 54 -11.27 -2.06 4.27
CA THR A 54 -12.44 -2.45 5.08
C THR A 54 -12.02 -3.24 6.32
N ASP A 55 -10.91 -3.98 6.21
CA ASP A 55 -10.32 -4.66 7.35
C ASP A 55 -9.47 -3.67 8.17
N GLN A 56 -9.99 -3.28 9.33
CA GLN A 56 -9.36 -2.32 10.23
C GLN A 56 -8.12 -2.86 10.93
N ALA A 57 -7.83 -4.17 10.84
CA ALA A 57 -6.57 -4.72 11.35
C ALA A 57 -5.38 -4.30 10.47
N PHE A 58 -5.62 -3.88 9.23
CA PHE A 58 -4.59 -3.40 8.31
C PHE A 58 -4.52 -1.88 8.26
N LYS A 59 -3.30 -1.36 8.35
CA LYS A 59 -3.03 0.07 8.16
C LYS A 59 -3.34 0.50 6.73
N SER A 60 -3.70 1.76 6.56
CA SER A 60 -3.93 2.35 5.25
C SER A 60 -2.65 2.37 4.41
N MET A 61 -2.77 2.26 3.10
CA MET A 61 -1.62 2.15 2.20
C MET A 61 -1.53 3.37 1.28
N ILE A 62 -0.34 3.95 1.17
CA ILE A 62 -0.08 5.02 0.20
C ILE A 62 0.12 4.38 -1.18
N LEU A 63 -0.73 4.78 -2.14
CA LEU A 63 -0.71 4.27 -3.51
C LEU A 63 0.30 5.06 -4.36
N ASN A 64 1.41 4.41 -4.70
CA ASN A 64 2.32 4.92 -5.73
C ASN A 64 1.68 4.86 -7.13
N VAL A 65 2.27 5.57 -8.10
CA VAL A 65 1.79 5.65 -9.49
C VAL A 65 1.60 4.25 -10.12
N THR A 66 2.47 3.29 -9.78
CA THR A 66 2.40 1.95 -10.36
C THR A 66 1.26 1.13 -9.78
N ASN A 67 0.99 1.26 -8.49
CA ASN A 67 -0.13 0.63 -7.82
C ASN A 67 -1.45 1.18 -8.38
N LYS A 68 -1.56 2.50 -8.55
CA LYS A 68 -2.71 3.14 -9.20
C LYS A 68 -2.95 2.58 -10.61
N LYS A 69 -1.90 2.51 -11.44
CA LYS A 69 -1.98 1.92 -12.80
C LYS A 69 -2.43 0.47 -12.75
N THR A 70 -1.99 -0.30 -11.76
CA THR A 70 -2.33 -1.71 -11.61
C THR A 70 -3.80 -1.89 -11.25
N ILE A 71 -4.30 -1.17 -10.24
CA ILE A 71 -5.72 -1.18 -9.86
C ILE A 71 -6.59 -0.76 -11.06
N CYS A 72 -6.20 0.30 -11.76
CA CYS A 72 -6.95 0.80 -12.91
C CYS A 72 -7.01 -0.23 -14.06
N LYS A 73 -5.93 -0.98 -14.30
CA LYS A 73 -5.92 -2.08 -15.27
C LYS A 73 -6.78 -3.26 -14.80
N LEU A 74 -6.71 -3.61 -13.51
CA LEU A 74 -7.43 -4.73 -12.91
C LEU A 74 -8.95 -4.53 -13.01
N TYR A 75 -9.42 -3.33 -12.67
CA TYR A 75 -10.85 -3.00 -12.63
C TYR A 75 -11.36 -2.19 -13.82
N LYS A 76 -10.49 -1.91 -14.79
CA LYS A 76 -10.77 -1.12 -16.01
C LYS A 76 -11.48 0.22 -15.71
N THR A 77 -11.22 0.79 -14.55
CA THR A 77 -11.84 2.03 -14.08
C THR A 77 -10.81 2.93 -13.41
N LYS A 78 -10.99 4.24 -13.52
CA LYS A 78 -10.25 5.26 -12.77
C LYS A 78 -11.07 5.84 -11.62
N ASP A 79 -12.37 5.55 -11.59
CA ASP A 79 -13.30 6.04 -10.57
C ASP A 79 -13.00 5.35 -9.23
N THR A 80 -12.59 6.12 -8.23
CA THR A 80 -12.33 5.63 -6.86
C THR A 80 -13.58 5.06 -6.20
N GLU A 81 -14.77 5.59 -6.50
CA GLU A 81 -16.04 5.06 -6.01
C GLU A 81 -16.34 3.66 -6.53
N LYS A 82 -16.02 3.37 -7.81
CA LYS A 82 -16.21 2.02 -8.39
C LYS A 82 -15.20 1.01 -7.85
N LEU A 83 -14.09 1.49 -7.30
CA LEU A 83 -13.06 0.67 -6.65
C LEU A 83 -13.42 0.33 -5.20
N ARG A 84 -14.39 1.01 -4.60
CA ARG A 84 -14.91 0.65 -3.28
C ARG A 84 -15.52 -0.76 -3.32
N GLY A 85 -15.19 -1.56 -2.31
CA GLY A 85 -15.61 -2.96 -2.18
C GLY A 85 -14.84 -3.93 -3.08
N LYS A 86 -13.81 -3.47 -3.81
CA LYS A 86 -12.97 -4.34 -4.63
C LYS A 86 -11.79 -4.89 -3.83
N SER A 87 -11.47 -6.16 -4.04
CA SER A 87 -10.37 -6.84 -3.34
C SER A 87 -9.08 -6.82 -4.15
N VAL A 88 -7.95 -6.55 -3.51
CA VAL A 88 -6.63 -6.51 -4.14
C VAL A 88 -5.65 -7.29 -3.28
N ILE A 89 -4.66 -7.90 -3.91
CA ILE A 89 -3.58 -8.59 -3.20
C ILE A 89 -2.43 -7.60 -3.09
N VAL A 90 -2.00 -7.30 -1.87
CA VAL A 90 -0.84 -6.43 -1.60
C VAL A 90 0.34 -7.32 -1.28
N GLY A 91 1.51 -7.04 -1.86
CA GLY A 91 2.76 -7.73 -1.54
C GLY A 91 3.96 -6.79 -1.53
N ILE A 92 5.13 -7.38 -1.36
CA ILE A 92 6.42 -6.67 -1.37
C ILE A 92 7.17 -7.05 -2.65
N ASP A 93 7.70 -6.04 -3.34
CA ASP A 93 8.56 -6.21 -4.51
C ASP A 93 9.89 -5.48 -4.30
N ARG A 94 11.00 -6.10 -4.69
CA ARG A 94 12.34 -5.51 -4.57
C ARG A 94 12.62 -4.64 -5.77
N VAL A 95 12.56 -3.32 -5.58
CA VAL A 95 12.82 -2.34 -6.64
C VAL A 95 14.21 -1.75 -6.48
N LYS A 96 14.95 -1.70 -7.59
CA LYS A 96 16.25 -1.01 -7.62
C LYS A 96 16.03 0.47 -7.92
N ALA A 97 16.38 1.33 -6.98
CA ALA A 97 16.29 2.79 -7.12
C ALA A 97 17.54 3.42 -6.52
N PHE A 98 17.99 4.58 -7.01
CA PHE A 98 19.14 5.30 -6.43
C PHE A 98 20.43 4.47 -6.20
N GLY A 99 20.64 3.40 -6.98
CA GLY A 99 21.81 2.51 -6.84
C GLY A 99 21.61 1.33 -5.88
N ASP A 100 20.60 1.40 -5.02
CA ASP A 100 20.28 0.41 -3.98
C ASP A 100 19.00 -0.36 -4.27
N VAL A 101 18.80 -1.47 -3.55
CA VAL A 101 17.57 -2.29 -3.62
C VAL A 101 16.68 -1.95 -2.43
N TYR A 102 15.46 -1.52 -2.72
CA TYR A 102 14.46 -1.16 -1.72
C TYR A 102 13.26 -2.12 -1.80
N ASP A 103 12.75 -2.53 -0.65
CA ASP A 103 11.48 -3.25 -0.55
C ASP A 103 10.31 -2.27 -0.68
N ALA A 104 9.59 -2.35 -1.79
CA ALA A 104 8.45 -1.49 -2.08
C ALA A 104 7.13 -2.25 -2.00
N LEU A 105 6.10 -1.58 -1.47
CA LEU A 105 4.74 -2.10 -1.47
C LEU A 105 4.14 -2.10 -2.88
N ARG A 106 3.63 -3.25 -3.29
CA ARG A 106 3.08 -3.49 -4.61
C ARG A 106 1.68 -4.09 -4.54
N ILE A 107 0.81 -3.69 -5.45
CA ILE A 107 -0.46 -4.38 -5.66
C ILE A 107 -0.31 -5.36 -6.81
N TRP A 108 -0.65 -6.62 -6.59
CA TRP A 108 -0.65 -7.64 -7.61
C TRP A 108 -1.90 -7.53 -8.48
N ALA A 109 -1.72 -7.65 -9.80
CA ALA A 109 -2.80 -7.62 -10.78
C ALA A 109 -3.56 -8.95 -10.85
N ARG A 110 -3.89 -9.53 -9.70
CA ARG A 110 -4.60 -10.80 -9.57
C ARG A 110 -5.87 -10.57 -8.77
N ILE A 111 -6.99 -11.00 -9.34
CA ILE A 111 -8.25 -11.04 -8.60
C ILE A 111 -8.11 -12.21 -7.61
N PRO A 112 -8.16 -11.95 -6.29
CA PRO A 112 -8.17 -13.03 -5.31
C PRO A 112 -9.38 -13.91 -5.60
N ARG A 113 -9.14 -15.21 -5.83
CA ARG A 113 -10.24 -16.16 -5.96
C ARG A 113 -10.77 -16.48 -4.55
N PRO A 114 -12.10 -16.60 -4.39
CA PRO A 114 -12.71 -17.02 -3.14
C PRO A 114 -12.27 -18.43 -2.74
#